data_AF-A0A858RGF8-F1
#
_entry.id   AF-A0A858RGF8-F1
#
_cell.length_a   1.000
_cell.length_b   1.000
_cell.length_c   1.000
_cell.angle_alpha   90.00
_cell.angle_beta   90.00
_cell.angle_gamma   90.00
#
_symmetry.space_group_name_H-M   'P 1'
#
loop_
_entity.id
_entity.type
_entity.pdbx_description
1 polymer ?
#
loop_
_entity_poly.entity_id
_entity_poly.type
_entity_poly.pdbx_seq_one_letter_code
_entity_poly.pdbx_strand_id
1 'polypeptide(L)'
;MNTPQHTPLPDSVSIAAELELDGTWNTEAISGLIRSKCVLGETPAFLFLGRKEAALLREHLAKAFGAEAVATLRDTYYMGLEVVEIESESFVFAGGRKVVRTLQDPISRRPAWRDRETETMWQFRI
;
A
#
# COMPACT_ATOMS: atom_id res chain seq x y z
N MET A 1 28.82 -24.38 -31.69
CA MET A 1 28.65 -23.15 -30.90
C MET A 1 27.15 -22.93 -30.75
N ASN A 2 26.57 -23.26 -29.59
CA ASN A 2 25.14 -23.08 -29.33
C ASN A 2 24.95 -21.73 -28.61
N THR A 3 24.35 -20.77 -29.30
CA THR A 3 23.90 -19.50 -28.70
C THR A 3 22.64 -19.76 -27.88
N PRO A 4 22.56 -19.33 -26.61
CA PRO A 4 21.33 -19.44 -25.83
C PRO A 4 20.27 -18.52 -26.44
N GLN A 5 19.16 -19.10 -26.89
CA GLN A 5 17.98 -18.35 -27.30
C GLN A 5 17.38 -17.66 -26.07
N HIS A 6 17.63 -16.37 -25.94
CA HIS A 6 17.00 -15.52 -24.93
C HIS A 6 15.55 -15.29 -25.38
N THR A 7 14.64 -16.16 -24.97
CA THR A 7 13.20 -15.94 -25.20
C THR A 7 12.79 -14.75 -24.31
N PRO A 8 12.34 -13.61 -24.85
CA PRO A 8 11.79 -12.55 -24.02
C PRO A 8 10.57 -13.14 -23.31
N LEU A 9 10.55 -13.10 -21.98
CA LEU A 9 9.35 -13.46 -21.22
C LEU A 9 8.20 -12.57 -21.73
N PRO A 10 7.01 -13.13 -21.99
CA PRO A 10 5.87 -12.30 -22.33
C PRO A 10 5.49 -11.47 -21.10
N ASP A 11 5.75 -10.15 -21.15
CA ASP A 11 5.31 -9.16 -20.16
C ASP A 11 3.77 -8.95 -20.15
N SER A 12 3.03 -9.83 -20.83
CA SER A 12 1.61 -9.67 -21.10
C SER A 12 0.74 -10.46 -20.11
N VAL A 13 1.01 -10.34 -18.81
CA VAL A 13 0.03 -10.78 -17.80
C VAL A 13 -0.85 -9.58 -17.48
N SER A 14 -1.99 -9.50 -18.16
CA SER A 14 -3.03 -8.53 -17.83
C SER A 14 -3.60 -8.86 -16.46
N ILE A 15 -3.30 -8.03 -15.46
CA ILE A 15 -3.91 -8.14 -14.14
C ILE A 15 -5.33 -7.58 -14.25
N ALA A 16 -6.33 -8.40 -13.91
CA ALA A 16 -7.72 -7.94 -13.86
C ALA A 16 -7.93 -7.00 -12.66
N ALA A 17 -8.79 -5.99 -12.82
CA ALA A 17 -9.23 -5.18 -11.70
C ALA A 17 -9.91 -6.07 -10.64
N GLU A 18 -9.65 -5.79 -9.37
CA GLU A 18 -10.19 -6.58 -8.25
C GLU A 18 -11.49 -6.01 -7.69
N LEU A 19 -11.78 -4.75 -8.01
CA LEU A 19 -12.98 -4.06 -7.62
C LEU A 19 -13.41 -3.11 -8.73
N GLU A 20 -14.70 -3.08 -9.01
CA GLU A 20 -15.34 -2.08 -9.87
C GLU A 20 -16.14 -1.12 -8.98
N LEU A 21 -16.06 0.18 -9.25
CA LEU A 21 -16.78 1.20 -8.50
C LEU A 21 -17.89 1.80 -9.37
N ASP A 22 -19.12 1.79 -8.85
CA ASP A 22 -20.31 2.33 -9.53
C ASP A 22 -20.41 3.86 -9.40
N GLY A 23 -19.38 4.58 -9.85
CA GLY A 23 -19.38 6.04 -9.92
C GLY A 23 -19.40 6.77 -8.58
N THR A 24 -19.28 6.06 -7.46
CA THR A 24 -19.12 6.64 -6.12
C THR A 24 -18.01 5.94 -5.36
N TRP A 25 -17.29 6.69 -4.52
CA TRP A 25 -16.24 6.12 -3.69
C TRP A 25 -16.83 5.30 -2.55
N ASN A 26 -16.74 3.98 -2.64
CA ASN A 26 -17.22 3.06 -1.61
C ASN A 26 -16.09 2.69 -0.63
N THR A 27 -16.07 3.39 0.51
CA THR A 27 -15.07 3.18 1.57
C THR A 27 -15.11 1.77 2.15
N GLU A 28 -16.30 1.18 2.30
CA GLU A 28 -16.46 -0.17 2.86
C GLU A 28 -15.90 -1.23 1.90
N ALA A 29 -16.21 -1.12 0.61
CA ALA A 29 -15.70 -2.04 -0.41
C ALA A 29 -14.17 -2.00 -0.49
N ILE A 30 -13.56 -0.82 -0.48
CA ILE A 30 -12.09 -0.67 -0.46
C ILE A 30 -11.50 -1.26 0.82
N SER A 31 -12.11 -1.00 1.98
CA SER A 31 -11.64 -1.58 3.23
C SER A 31 -11.76 -3.11 3.24
N GLY A 32 -12.81 -3.67 2.63
CA GLY A 32 -13.01 -5.11 2.46
C GLY A 32 -11.97 -5.72 1.56
N LEU A 33 -11.64 -5.05 0.45
CA LEU A 33 -10.55 -5.45 -0.45
C LEU A 33 -9.20 -5.47 0.29
N ILE A 34 -8.86 -4.40 1.02
CA ILE A 34 -7.61 -4.35 1.77
C ILE A 34 -7.54 -5.50 2.79
N ARG A 35 -8.62 -5.74 3.54
CA ARG A 35 -8.69 -6.82 4.53
C ARG A 35 -8.60 -8.21 3.90
N SER A 36 -9.21 -8.43 2.74
CA SER A 36 -9.14 -9.72 2.04
C SER A 36 -7.71 -10.05 1.58
N LYS A 37 -6.89 -9.01 1.34
CA LYS A 37 -5.46 -9.13 1.00
C LYS A 37 -4.55 -9.29 2.22
N CYS A 38 -5.06 -9.02 3.43
CA CYS A 38 -4.31 -9.23 4.65
C CYS A 38 -4.27 -10.72 5.03
N VAL A 39 -3.43 -11.50 4.35
CA VAL A 39 -3.22 -12.92 4.64
C VAL A 39 -1.96 -13.09 5.48
N LEU A 40 -2.05 -13.82 6.60
CA LEU A 40 -0.91 -14.21 7.45
C LEU A 40 -0.06 -13.02 7.96
N GLY A 41 -0.66 -11.86 8.20
CA GLY A 41 0.02 -10.68 8.76
C GLY A 41 0.71 -9.79 7.71
N GLU A 42 0.65 -10.15 6.44
CA GLU A 42 1.13 -9.28 5.36
C GLU A 42 0.03 -8.31 4.96
N THR A 43 0.28 -7.01 5.10
CA THR A 43 -0.66 -5.95 4.66
C THR A 43 -0.19 -5.41 3.30
N PRO A 44 -1.10 -5.22 2.32
CA PRO A 44 -0.75 -4.56 1.07
C PRO A 44 -0.19 -3.15 1.34
N ALA A 45 0.81 -2.76 0.56
CA ALA A 45 1.45 -1.46 0.72
C ALA A 45 0.91 -0.38 -0.22
N PHE A 46 0.35 -0.80 -1.36
CA PHE A 46 -0.05 0.10 -2.42
C PHE A 46 -1.50 -0.14 -2.82
N LEU A 47 -2.20 0.96 -3.08
CA LEU A 47 -3.53 1.00 -3.68
C LEU A 47 -3.40 1.59 -5.08
N PHE A 48 -3.55 0.75 -6.09
CA PHE A 48 -3.46 1.15 -7.49
C PHE A 48 -4.84 1.53 -8.00
N LEU A 49 -4.95 2.73 -8.58
CA LEU A 49 -6.21 3.30 -9.07
C LEU A 49 -6.06 3.74 -10.52
N GLY A 50 -7.06 3.42 -11.33
CA GLY A 50 -7.25 4.00 -12.65
C GLY A 50 -7.72 5.46 -12.56
N ARG A 51 -7.82 6.13 -13.71
CA ARG A 51 -8.18 7.55 -13.78
C ARG A 51 -9.54 7.84 -13.16
N LYS A 52 -10.54 6.98 -13.40
CA LYS A 52 -11.88 7.13 -12.84
C LYS A 52 -11.86 7.02 -11.32
N GLU A 53 -11.21 5.99 -10.78
CA GLU A 53 -11.22 5.73 -9.34
C GLU A 53 -10.33 6.72 -8.57
N ALA A 54 -9.25 7.19 -9.19
CA ALA A 54 -8.45 8.30 -8.69
C ALA A 54 -9.30 9.58 -8.57
N ALA A 55 -10.10 9.91 -9.58
CA ALA A 55 -11.02 11.06 -9.50
C ALA A 55 -12.04 10.90 -8.37
N LEU A 56 -12.65 9.71 -8.23
CA LEU A 56 -13.57 9.40 -7.14
C LEU A 56 -12.92 9.56 -5.75
N LEU A 57 -11.67 9.11 -5.60
CA LEU A 57 -10.93 9.29 -4.35
C LEU A 57 -10.66 10.78 -4.07
N ARG A 58 -10.25 11.56 -5.08
CA ARG A 58 -10.03 13.01 -4.91
C ARG A 58 -11.31 13.71 -4.49
N GLU A 59 -12.44 13.43 -5.13
CA GLU A 59 -13.75 13.97 -4.75
C GLU A 59 -14.14 13.58 -3.32
N HIS A 60 -13.89 12.31 -2.94
CA HIS A 60 -14.16 11.84 -1.60
C HIS A 60 -13.33 12.59 -0.54
N LEU A 61 -12.02 12.73 -0.77
CA LEU A 61 -11.13 13.46 0.13
C LEU A 61 -11.45 14.97 0.14
N ALA A 62 -11.81 15.56 -1.00
CA ALA A 62 -12.21 16.96 -1.12
C ALA A 62 -13.45 17.28 -0.26
N LYS A 63 -14.38 16.32 -0.09
CA LYS A 63 -15.52 16.50 0.83
C LYS A 63 -15.10 16.64 2.29
N ALA A 64 -14.00 15.99 2.68
CA ALA A 64 -13.51 16.02 4.06
C ALA A 64 -12.54 17.19 4.32
N PHE A 65 -11.65 17.47 3.38
CA PHE A 65 -10.55 18.43 3.55
C PHE A 65 -10.72 19.76 2.78
N GLY A 66 -11.73 19.84 1.92
CA GLY A 66 -11.93 20.95 0.98
C GLY A 66 -11.30 20.66 -0.40
N ALA A 67 -11.91 21.23 -1.45
CA ALA A 67 -11.50 20.97 -2.84
C ALA A 67 -10.05 21.39 -3.16
N GLU A 68 -9.61 22.49 -2.56
CA GLU A 68 -8.24 23.02 -2.74
C GLU A 68 -7.16 22.14 -2.07
N ALA A 69 -7.55 21.29 -1.11
CA ALA A 69 -6.59 20.48 -0.35
C ALA A 69 -6.12 19.23 -1.11
N VAL A 70 -6.83 18.82 -2.18
CA VAL A 70 -6.61 17.53 -2.86
C VAL A 70 -6.40 17.73 -4.36
N ALA A 71 -5.38 18.52 -4.71
CA ALA A 71 -5.01 18.74 -6.12
C ALA A 71 -4.39 17.49 -6.77
N THR A 72 -3.65 16.68 -6.01
CA THR A 72 -2.93 15.50 -6.50
C THR A 72 -2.98 14.36 -5.50
N LEU A 73 -3.03 13.10 -5.94
CA LEU A 73 -2.88 11.93 -5.05
C LEU A 73 -1.42 11.46 -4.94
N ARG A 74 -0.48 12.24 -5.50
CA ARG A 74 0.95 11.95 -5.37
C ARG A 74 1.34 11.99 -3.90
N ASP A 75 2.11 10.98 -3.47
CA ASP A 75 2.55 10.80 -2.07
C ASP A 75 1.39 10.76 -1.05
N THR A 76 0.18 10.46 -1.52
CA THR A 76 -1.01 10.35 -0.68
C THR A 76 -1.16 8.94 -0.12
N TYR A 77 -1.53 8.87 1.16
CA TYR A 77 -1.83 7.62 1.82
C TYR A 77 -3.32 7.52 2.12
N TYR A 78 -3.93 6.42 1.71
CA TYR A 78 -5.33 6.12 1.98
C TYR A 78 -5.43 4.78 2.71
N MET A 79 -6.04 4.77 3.90
CA MET A 79 -6.15 3.58 4.76
C MET A 79 -4.81 2.88 5.05
N GLY A 80 -3.72 3.63 5.09
CA GLY A 80 -2.37 3.10 5.33
C GLY A 80 -1.64 2.58 4.08
N LEU A 81 -2.29 2.60 2.92
CA LEU A 81 -1.69 2.23 1.63
C LEU A 81 -1.28 3.49 0.87
N GLU A 82 -0.14 3.43 0.20
CA GLU A 82 0.30 4.47 -0.73
C GLU A 82 -0.53 4.40 -2.01
N VAL A 83 -1.11 5.54 -2.42
CA VAL A 83 -1.96 5.59 -3.61
C VAL A 83 -1.11 5.77 -4.85
N VAL A 84 -1.29 4.87 -5.81
CA VAL A 84 -0.57 4.90 -7.09
C VAL A 84 -1.58 5.03 -8.22
N GLU A 85 -1.54 6.15 -8.92
CA GLU A 85 -2.35 6.34 -10.12
C GLU A 85 -1.70 5.60 -11.30
N ILE A 86 -2.48 4.80 -12.01
CA ILE A 86 -2.04 4.10 -13.20
C ILE A 86 -2.74 4.64 -14.45
N GLU A 87 -2.08 4.54 -15.60
CA GLU A 87 -2.61 4.97 -16.90
C GLU A 87 -3.65 3.99 -17.47
N SER A 88 -4.60 3.56 -16.64
CA SER A 88 -5.79 2.79 -17.03
C SER A 88 -7.04 3.62 -16.82
N GLU A 89 -8.07 3.39 -17.65
CA GLU A 89 -9.34 4.11 -17.54
C GLU A 89 -10.09 3.77 -16.24
N SER A 90 -10.16 2.48 -15.93
CA SER A 90 -10.81 1.95 -14.73
C SER A 90 -9.97 0.80 -14.19
N PHE A 91 -9.54 0.92 -12.94
CA PHE A 91 -8.76 -0.10 -12.28
C PHE A 91 -8.74 0.11 -10.78
N VAL A 92 -8.92 -0.97 -10.02
CA VAL A 92 -8.66 -0.98 -8.58
C VAL A 92 -7.93 -2.27 -8.25
N PHE A 93 -6.79 -2.12 -7.59
CA PHE A 93 -6.00 -3.25 -7.11
C PHE A 93 -5.29 -2.87 -5.83
N ALA A 94 -5.33 -3.74 -4.82
CA ALA A 94 -4.60 -3.56 -3.58
C ALA A 94 -3.51 -4.63 -3.49
N GLY A 95 -2.25 -4.21 -3.38
CA GLY A 95 -1.16 -5.17 -3.37
C GLY A 95 0.23 -4.57 -3.20
N GLY A 96 1.21 -5.40 -3.54
CA GLY A 96 2.61 -5.12 -3.31
C GLY A 96 3.01 -5.21 -1.84
N ARG A 97 4.30 -5.37 -1.61
CA ARG A 97 4.90 -5.33 -0.29
C ARG A 97 5.78 -4.09 -0.25
N LYS A 98 5.64 -3.28 0.80
CA LYS A 98 6.66 -2.26 1.07
C LYS A 98 7.87 -3.07 1.48
N VAL A 99 8.89 -3.09 0.63
CA VAL A 99 10.21 -3.50 1.09
C VAL A 99 10.55 -2.46 2.14
N VAL A 100 10.29 -2.78 3.40
CA VAL A 100 10.97 -2.15 4.51
C VAL A 100 12.42 -2.46 4.16
N ARG A 101 13.10 -1.50 3.53
CA ARG A 101 14.54 -1.40 3.70
C ARG A 101 14.64 -1.34 5.20
N THR A 102 14.92 -2.49 5.81
CA THR A 102 15.38 -2.57 7.18
C THR A 102 16.55 -1.62 7.18
N LEU A 103 16.25 -0.38 7.54
CA LEU A 103 17.17 0.61 8.00
C LEU A 103 17.98 -0.19 9.00
N GLN A 104 19.20 -0.53 8.60
CA GLN A 104 20.08 -1.50 9.24
C GLN A 104 19.76 -1.52 10.72
N ASP A 105 19.15 -2.62 11.16
CA ASP A 105 18.57 -2.80 12.48
C ASP A 105 19.50 -2.17 13.53
N PRO A 106 19.20 -0.97 14.09
CA PRO A 106 20.10 -0.35 15.06
C PRO A 106 20.15 -1.17 16.35
N ILE A 107 19.18 -2.08 16.54
CA ILE A 107 19.09 -2.98 17.68
C ILE A 107 20.10 -4.14 17.54
N SER A 108 20.47 -4.55 16.32
CA SER A 108 21.52 -5.57 16.11
C SER A 108 22.95 -5.07 16.41
N ARG A 109 23.13 -3.78 16.74
CA ARG A 109 24.41 -3.22 17.21
C ARG A 109 24.47 -2.96 18.72
N ARG A 110 23.52 -3.46 19.51
CA ARG A 110 23.69 -3.44 20.97
C ARG A 110 24.66 -4.55 21.37
N PRO A 111 25.86 -4.25 21.92
CA PRO A 111 26.66 -5.29 22.55
C PRO A 111 25.82 -5.94 23.66
N ALA A 112 25.76 -7.27 23.67
CA ALA A 112 24.90 -8.12 24.49
C ALA A 112 25.10 -8.02 26.03
N TRP A 113 25.71 -6.95 26.54
CA TRP A 113 26.05 -6.75 27.95
C TRP A 113 25.26 -5.64 28.64
N ARG A 114 24.30 -4.99 27.95
CA ARG A 114 23.37 -4.04 28.57
C ARG A 114 21.94 -4.36 28.18
N ASP A 115 21.26 -5.11 29.02
CA ASP A 115 19.87 -4.87 29.42
C ASP A 115 19.43 -6.01 30.35
N ARG A 116 19.92 -6.00 31.61
CA ARG A 116 19.29 -6.74 32.70
C ARG A 116 18.59 -5.82 33.72
N GLU A 117 18.74 -4.51 33.56
CA GLU A 117 18.20 -3.52 34.52
C GLU A 117 17.10 -2.63 33.91
N THR A 118 16.88 -2.67 32.59
CA THR A 118 15.91 -1.79 31.92
C THR A 118 14.53 -2.44 31.72
N GLU A 119 14.39 -3.75 31.98
CA GLU A 119 13.10 -4.46 31.96
C GLU A 119 12.22 -4.16 33.18
N THR A 120 12.72 -3.50 34.21
CA THR A 120 11.93 -3.18 35.44
C THR A 120 11.18 -1.86 35.39
N MET A 121 11.36 -1.01 34.36
CA MET A 121 10.68 0.29 34.29
C MET A 121 9.31 0.30 33.60
N TRP A 122 8.82 -0.87 33.13
CA TRP A 122 7.46 -1.03 32.60
C TRP A 122 6.52 -1.79 33.54
N GLN A 123 6.78 -1.76 34.85
CA GLN A 123 5.75 -2.09 35.83
C GLN A 123 4.82 -0.89 35.99
N PHE A 124 3.68 -1.00 35.30
CA PHE A 124 2.45 -0.24 35.45
C PHE A 124 2.25 0.35 36.86
N ARG A 125 2.16 1.67 36.95
CA ARG A 125 1.38 2.32 38.02
C ARG A 125 -0.05 2.47 37.51
N ILE A 126 -0.96 1.66 38.06
CA ILE A 126 -2.37 2.00 38.27
C ILE A 126 -2.52 2.12 39.78
#